data_AF-A0A8J2P5Y2-F1
#
_entry.id   AF-A0A8J2P5Y2-F1
#
_cell.length_a   1.000
_cell.length_b   1.000
_cell.length_c   1.000
_cell.angle_alpha   90.00
_cell.angle_beta   90.00
_cell.angle_gamma   90.00
#
_symmetry.space_group_name_H-M   'P 1'
#
loop_
_entity.id
_entity.type
_entity.pdbx_description
1 polymer ?
#
loop_
_entity_poly.entity_id
_entity_poly.type
_entity_poly.pdbx_seq_one_letter_code
_entity_poly.pdbx_strand_id
1 'polypeptide(L)'
;IPEDITVDDLLIFRTLYREHCESLLDCLSSFQLSQVESYWRNFWRNSLHSDAIEVEYEKMMPKNKLVMLCMVKEVQNFIRETDFQFYQNVVGILLPDVLRPIPSSMTQAIRNFAKTLESWLSGAMTGYPEEVVAMKLAGVNALAQTLRRYTSLNHLAQAARAVLQNQNQIAQMLSDLNRVDFHNVEEQASWVCGCDGDMVPSLEQDFKATLAQQQTLEQWATWLEGVVDRILRPHLTSPRFVQAARHFLLKWSFYSSLVIRDLTLRSAASFGSFHLLRLLYDEYMFYLVEHRVAQVTGIVPIAVIGKVQNDDIVFCTCSIDITYHCNL
;
A
#
# COMPACT_ATOMS: atom_id res chain seq x y z
N ILE A 1 10.84 -24.02 24.06
CA ILE A 1 11.19 -22.88 24.95
C ILE A 1 12.57 -23.19 25.53
N PRO A 2 13.58 -22.31 25.42
CA PRO A 2 14.89 -22.50 26.03
C PRO A 2 14.79 -22.77 27.54
N GLU A 3 15.73 -23.51 28.12
CA GLU A 3 15.67 -23.92 29.55
C GLU A 3 15.58 -22.72 30.53
N ASP A 4 16.14 -21.56 30.14
CA ASP A 4 16.15 -20.33 30.95
C ASP A 4 14.95 -19.39 30.74
N ILE A 5 13.97 -19.78 29.90
CA ILE A 5 12.77 -19.00 29.63
C ILE A 5 11.56 -19.68 30.27
N THR A 6 10.87 -18.94 31.13
CA THR A 6 9.64 -19.38 31.78
C THR A 6 8.39 -18.94 31.02
N VAL A 7 7.23 -19.50 31.37
CA VAL A 7 5.94 -19.03 30.85
C VAL A 7 5.65 -17.60 31.30
N ASP A 8 6.10 -17.22 32.50
CA ASP A 8 5.94 -15.85 33.02
C ASP A 8 6.74 -14.85 32.17
N ASP A 9 7.96 -15.21 31.75
CA ASP A 9 8.75 -14.37 30.84
C ASP A 9 8.02 -14.11 29.51
N LEU A 10 7.30 -15.11 28.97
CA LEU A 10 6.48 -14.93 27.76
C LEU A 10 5.29 -13.98 27.98
N LEU A 11 4.65 -14.04 29.15
CA LEU A 11 3.53 -13.17 29.52
C LEU A 11 3.99 -11.72 29.75
N ILE A 12 5.14 -11.55 30.40
CA ILE A 12 5.78 -10.25 30.58
C ILE A 12 6.16 -9.66 29.22
N PHE A 13 6.82 -10.43 28.35
CA PHE A 13 7.18 -9.97 27.01
C PHE A 13 5.96 -9.51 26.22
N ARG A 14 4.90 -10.33 26.19
CA ARG A 14 3.65 -9.98 25.50
C ARG A 14 3.05 -8.66 26.01
N THR A 15 3.11 -8.42 27.31
CA THR A 15 2.60 -7.20 27.94
C THR A 15 3.45 -5.99 27.57
N LEU A 16 4.77 -6.08 27.74
CA LEU A 16 5.71 -5.02 27.38
C LEU A 16 5.62 -4.66 25.89
N TYR A 17 5.50 -5.67 25.03
CA TYR A 17 5.42 -5.48 23.59
C TYR A 17 4.12 -4.76 23.18
N ARG A 18 3.00 -5.12 23.81
CA ARG A 18 1.72 -4.43 23.59
C ARG A 18 1.80 -2.96 24.02
N GLU A 19 2.28 -2.71 25.23
CA GLU A 19 2.42 -1.35 25.79
C GLU A 19 3.38 -0.49 24.95
N HIS A 20 4.43 -1.11 24.39
CA HIS A 20 5.32 -0.46 23.44
C HIS A 20 4.60 -0.02 22.17
N CYS A 21 3.80 -0.90 21.55
CA CYS A 21 3.00 -0.57 20.38
C CYS A 21 1.95 0.52 20.69
N GLU A 22 1.29 0.46 21.85
CA GLU A 22 0.32 1.47 22.30
C GLU A 22 0.98 2.85 22.43
N SER A 23 2.13 2.91 23.12
CA SER A 23 2.91 4.16 23.27
C SER A 23 3.34 4.76 21.93
N LEU A 24 3.73 3.91 20.98
CA LEU A 24 4.05 4.33 19.62
C LEU A 24 2.81 4.86 18.87
N LEU A 25 1.64 4.23 19.02
CA LEU A 25 0.39 4.71 18.42
C LEU A 25 -0.01 6.07 18.96
N ASP A 26 0.11 6.30 20.27
CA ASP A 26 -0.20 7.60 20.89
C ASP A 26 0.73 8.71 20.39
N CYS A 27 2.02 8.40 20.30
CA CYS A 27 3.04 9.26 19.73
C CYS A 27 2.72 9.64 18.27
N LEU A 28 2.35 8.65 17.46
CA LEU A 28 2.02 8.85 16.04
C LEU A 28 0.68 9.57 15.84
N SER A 29 -0.30 9.33 16.71
CA SER A 29 -1.57 10.07 16.73
C SER A 29 -1.38 11.54 17.07
N SER A 30 -0.38 11.84 17.90
CA SER A 30 0.08 13.21 18.18
C SER A 30 1.01 13.78 17.10
N PHE A 31 1.19 13.06 15.98
CA PHE A 31 2.05 13.39 14.85
C PHE A 31 3.54 13.63 15.22
N GLN A 32 4.02 13.03 16.31
CA GLN A 32 5.41 13.14 16.79
C GLN A 32 6.31 12.11 16.10
N LEU A 33 6.37 12.13 14.78
CA LEU A 33 7.01 11.08 13.96
C LEU A 33 8.49 10.83 14.31
N SER A 34 9.24 11.87 14.69
CA SER A 34 10.66 11.76 15.03
C SER A 34 10.93 11.00 16.33
N GLN A 35 9.95 10.93 17.23
CA GLN A 35 10.14 10.28 18.53
C GLN A 35 10.16 8.76 18.41
N VAL A 36 9.65 8.18 17.32
CA VAL A 36 9.63 6.73 17.08
C VAL A 36 11.01 6.11 17.23
N GLU A 37 12.08 6.78 16.78
CA GLU A 37 13.46 6.29 16.97
C GLU A 37 13.78 6.07 18.46
N SER A 38 13.44 7.03 19.31
CA SER A 38 13.71 6.95 20.75
C SER A 38 12.92 5.82 21.42
N TYR A 39 11.65 5.62 21.05
CA TYR A 39 10.83 4.51 21.55
C TYR A 39 11.43 3.15 21.17
N TRP A 40 11.89 3.00 19.93
CA TRP A 40 12.55 1.76 19.50
C TRP A 40 13.87 1.54 20.24
N ARG A 41 14.73 2.55 20.34
CA ARG A 41 16.01 2.44 21.07
C ARG A 41 15.81 2.04 22.53
N ASN A 42 14.81 2.63 23.18
CA ASN A 42 14.47 2.33 24.58
C ASN A 42 13.97 0.89 24.72
N PHE A 43 13.02 0.45 23.89
CA PHE A 43 12.48 -0.91 23.96
C PHE A 43 13.53 -1.98 23.68
N TRP A 44 14.41 -1.76 22.70
CA TRP A 44 15.46 -2.72 22.31
C TRP A 44 16.78 -2.57 23.11
N ARG A 45 16.85 -1.72 24.13
CA ARG A 45 18.05 -1.52 24.98
C ARG A 45 19.28 -1.11 24.19
N ASN A 46 19.09 -0.12 23.33
CA ASN A 46 20.13 0.45 22.47
C ASN A 46 20.05 1.99 22.45
N SER A 47 19.68 2.56 23.60
CA SER A 47 19.82 3.99 23.83
C SER A 47 21.31 4.33 24.05
N LEU A 48 21.72 5.52 23.61
CA LEU A 48 23.08 6.02 23.84
C LEU A 48 23.31 6.41 25.31
N HIS A 49 22.22 6.65 26.05
CA HIS A 49 22.23 7.01 27.46
C HIS A 49 21.35 6.02 28.22
N SER A 50 21.84 5.53 29.36
CA SER A 50 21.05 4.69 30.25
C SER A 50 19.97 5.57 30.90
N ASP A 51 18.81 5.61 30.27
CA ASP A 51 17.68 6.40 30.72
C ASP A 51 16.91 5.64 31.82
N ALA A 52 16.23 6.37 32.70
CA ALA A 52 15.42 5.76 33.78
C ALA A 52 14.42 4.72 33.26
N ILE A 53 13.89 4.95 32.05
CA ILE A 53 13.00 4.03 31.34
C ILE A 53 13.71 2.71 31.06
N GLU A 54 14.96 2.72 30.57
CA GLU A 54 15.73 1.50 30.28
C GLU A 54 15.96 0.67 31.56
N VAL A 55 16.18 1.34 32.70
CA VAL A 55 16.37 0.68 34.00
C VAL A 55 15.11 -0.04 34.47
N GLU A 56 13.92 0.55 34.31
CA GLU A 56 12.65 -0.09 34.67
C GLU A 56 12.42 -1.35 33.85
N TYR A 57 12.66 -1.20 32.57
CA TYR A 57 12.59 -2.22 31.56
C TYR A 57 13.57 -3.40 31.80
N GLU A 58 14.81 -3.13 32.23
CA GLU A 58 15.80 -4.15 32.59
C GLU A 58 15.40 -4.90 33.88
N LYS A 59 14.72 -4.23 34.82
CA LYS A 59 14.15 -4.88 36.01
C LYS A 59 13.01 -5.83 35.67
N MET A 60 12.16 -5.46 34.71
CA MET A 60 11.01 -6.29 34.30
C MET A 60 11.45 -7.44 33.39
N MET A 61 12.32 -7.16 32.41
CA MET A 61 12.84 -8.14 31.47
C MET A 61 14.30 -7.81 31.13
N PRO A 62 15.25 -8.56 31.71
CA PRO A 62 16.66 -8.42 31.39
C PRO A 62 16.95 -8.62 29.90
N LYS A 63 17.86 -7.81 29.34
CA LYS A 63 18.18 -7.82 27.89
C LYS A 63 18.57 -9.22 27.38
N ASN A 64 19.30 -10.00 28.17
CA ASN A 64 19.68 -11.37 27.79
C ASN A 64 18.46 -12.28 27.61
N LYS A 65 17.45 -12.17 28.48
CA LYS A 65 16.18 -12.91 28.31
C LYS A 65 15.41 -12.44 27.08
N LEU A 66 15.37 -11.14 26.83
CA LEU A 66 14.73 -10.57 25.63
C LEU A 66 15.39 -11.10 24.34
N VAL A 67 16.72 -11.18 24.30
CA VAL A 67 17.47 -11.75 23.18
C VAL A 67 17.16 -13.25 23.00
N MET A 68 17.12 -14.02 24.09
CA MET A 68 16.74 -15.45 24.02
C MET A 68 15.31 -15.64 23.51
N LEU A 69 14.36 -14.81 23.95
CA LEU A 69 12.99 -14.83 23.45
C LEU A 69 12.92 -14.54 21.95
N CYS A 70 13.74 -13.62 21.45
CA CYS A 70 13.83 -13.32 20.01
C CYS A 70 14.34 -14.50 19.16
N MET A 71 14.96 -15.52 19.76
CA MET A 71 15.35 -16.75 19.05
C MET A 71 14.22 -17.77 18.95
N VAL A 72 13.12 -17.59 19.70
CA VAL A 72 11.98 -18.51 19.70
C VAL A 72 11.04 -18.21 18.53
N LYS A 73 10.78 -19.19 17.65
CA LYS A 73 9.97 -19.02 16.44
C LYS A 73 8.56 -18.52 16.72
N GLU A 74 7.93 -19.04 17.77
CA GLU A 74 6.58 -18.65 18.18
C GLU A 74 6.54 -17.19 18.61
N VAL A 75 7.59 -16.71 19.29
CA VAL A 75 7.74 -15.30 19.68
C VAL A 75 7.96 -14.43 18.44
N GLN A 76 8.82 -14.85 17.51
CA GLN A 76 9.02 -14.14 16.23
C GLN A 76 7.71 -14.04 15.43
N ASN A 77 6.90 -15.11 15.39
CA ASN A 77 5.60 -15.11 14.73
C ASN A 77 4.63 -14.14 15.40
N PHE A 78 4.56 -14.16 16.74
CA PHE A 78 3.77 -13.20 17.51
C PHE A 78 4.17 -11.74 17.24
N ILE A 79 5.48 -11.46 17.25
CA ILE A 79 6.03 -10.13 16.92
C ILE A 79 5.59 -9.72 15.50
N ARG A 80 5.74 -10.61 14.51
CA ARG A 80 5.38 -10.34 13.11
C ARG A 80 3.91 -9.98 12.97
N GLU A 81 3.02 -10.79 13.54
CA GLU A 81 1.57 -10.59 13.46
C GLU A 81 1.15 -9.28 14.15
N THR A 82 1.73 -9.01 15.32
CA THR A 82 1.47 -7.78 16.07
C THR A 82 1.97 -6.55 15.31
N ASP A 83 3.16 -6.62 14.71
CA ASP A 83 3.75 -5.53 13.92
C ASP A 83 2.90 -5.19 12.71
N PHE A 84 2.43 -6.18 11.95
CA PHE A 84 1.58 -5.89 10.78
C PHE A 84 0.25 -5.25 11.18
N GLN A 85 -0.37 -5.67 12.29
CA GLN A 85 -1.57 -5.01 12.81
C GLN A 85 -1.27 -3.58 13.27
N PHE A 86 -0.20 -3.39 14.02
CA PHE A 86 0.26 -2.07 14.46
C PHE A 86 0.53 -1.15 13.27
N TYR A 87 1.30 -1.60 12.27
CA TYR A 87 1.61 -0.81 11.07
C TYR A 87 0.36 -0.49 10.25
N GLN A 88 -0.62 -1.39 10.16
CA GLN A 88 -1.90 -1.08 9.52
C GLN A 88 -2.65 0.04 10.24
N ASN A 89 -2.63 0.04 11.58
CA ASN A 89 -3.23 1.13 12.37
C ASN A 89 -2.49 2.45 12.15
N VAL A 90 -1.15 2.42 12.05
CA VAL A 90 -0.34 3.60 11.71
C VAL A 90 -0.75 4.18 10.35
N VAL A 91 -0.95 3.33 9.34
CA VAL A 91 -1.45 3.78 8.03
C VAL A 91 -2.81 4.46 8.16
N GLY A 92 -3.73 3.87 8.93
CA GLY A 92 -5.06 4.45 9.17
C GLY A 92 -5.03 5.80 9.91
N ILE A 93 -4.07 6.00 10.83
CA ILE A 93 -3.88 7.27 11.55
C ILE A 93 -3.31 8.34 10.62
N LEU A 94 -2.26 8.00 9.87
CA LEU A 94 -1.52 8.98 9.06
C LEU A 94 -2.22 9.31 7.74
N LEU A 95 -2.92 8.35 7.14
CA LEU A 95 -3.53 8.42 5.80
C LEU A 95 -4.92 7.76 5.79
N PRO A 96 -5.90 8.30 6.54
CA PRO A 96 -7.23 7.69 6.68
C PRO A 96 -8.05 7.68 5.39
N ASP A 97 -7.80 8.62 4.49
CA ASP A 97 -8.48 8.74 3.19
C ASP A 97 -7.46 9.17 2.12
N VAL A 98 -7.20 8.28 1.17
CA VAL A 98 -6.21 8.50 0.11
C VAL A 98 -6.67 9.54 -0.91
N LEU A 99 -7.95 9.89 -1.00
CA LEU A 99 -8.49 10.89 -1.95
C LEU A 99 -8.62 12.29 -1.34
N ARG A 100 -8.73 12.38 -0.02
CA ARG A 100 -8.90 13.66 0.68
C ARG A 100 -7.62 14.51 0.62
N PRO A 101 -7.70 15.82 0.32
CA PRO A 101 -6.52 16.68 0.30
C PRO A 101 -5.72 16.66 1.62
N ILE A 102 -4.41 16.45 1.52
CA ILE A 102 -3.47 16.49 2.66
C ILE A 102 -2.54 17.70 2.50
N PRO A 103 -2.30 18.51 3.55
CA PRO A 103 -1.32 19.59 3.48
C PRO A 103 0.06 19.09 3.04
N SER A 104 0.72 19.83 2.14
CA SER A 104 2.02 19.43 1.57
C SER A 104 3.10 19.21 2.63
N SER A 105 3.09 20.00 3.70
CA SER A 105 4.00 19.85 4.85
C SER A 105 3.80 18.50 5.57
N MET A 106 2.56 18.07 5.78
CA MET A 106 2.23 16.77 6.39
C MET A 106 2.65 15.62 5.46
N THR A 107 2.33 15.72 4.17
CA THR A 107 2.74 14.72 3.16
C THR A 107 4.26 14.56 3.14
N GLN A 108 5.01 15.68 3.18
CA GLN A 108 6.47 15.64 3.22
C GLN A 108 7.00 15.04 4.53
N ALA A 109 6.39 15.35 5.67
CA ALA A 109 6.74 14.75 6.95
C ALA A 109 6.54 13.22 6.95
N ILE A 110 5.41 12.74 6.44
CA ILE A 110 5.13 11.30 6.30
C ILE A 110 6.14 10.64 5.35
N ARG A 111 6.47 11.26 4.22
CA ARG A 111 7.48 10.74 3.27
C ARG A 111 8.87 10.70 3.89
N ASN A 112 9.26 11.71 4.67
CA ASN A 112 10.55 11.72 5.36
C ASN A 112 10.61 10.65 6.45
N PHE A 113 9.55 10.53 7.25
CA PHE A 113 9.39 9.46 8.23
C PHE A 113 9.55 8.08 7.58
N ALA A 114 8.84 7.83 6.47
CA ALA A 114 8.96 6.57 5.72
C ALA A 114 10.37 6.30 5.13
N LYS A 115 11.26 7.30 5.03
CA LYS A 115 12.66 7.10 4.59
C LYS A 115 13.58 6.70 5.74
N THR A 116 13.24 7.05 6.98
CA THR A 116 14.10 6.83 8.16
C THR A 116 13.78 5.57 8.94
N LEU A 117 12.58 4.98 8.75
CA LEU A 117 12.13 3.80 9.50
C LEU A 117 13.13 2.64 9.51
N GLU A 118 13.67 2.28 8.36
CA GLU A 118 14.60 1.15 8.23
C GLU A 118 15.89 1.37 9.03
N SER A 119 16.52 2.54 8.86
CA SER A 119 17.78 2.86 9.54
C SER A 119 17.60 2.99 11.06
N TRP A 120 16.50 3.58 11.51
CA TRP A 120 16.17 3.69 12.93
C TRP A 120 15.96 2.31 13.57
N LEU A 121 15.19 1.42 12.93
CA LEU A 121 14.95 0.09 13.47
C LEU A 121 16.21 -0.77 13.46
N SER A 122 16.99 -0.72 12.36
CA SER A 122 18.28 -1.41 12.28
C SER A 122 19.24 -0.94 13.37
N GLY A 123 19.31 0.36 13.63
CA GLY A 123 20.13 0.91 14.71
C GLY A 123 19.67 0.42 16.09
N ALA A 124 18.36 0.48 16.37
CA ALA A 124 17.78 0.07 17.64
C ALA A 124 17.99 -1.42 17.94
N MET A 125 17.96 -2.29 16.92
CA MET A 125 18.10 -3.74 17.08
C MET A 125 19.53 -4.26 16.90
N THR A 126 20.55 -3.41 16.99
CA THR A 126 21.95 -3.88 16.93
C THR A 126 22.24 -4.86 18.08
N GLY A 127 22.78 -6.04 17.76
CA GLY A 127 23.10 -7.10 18.72
C GLY A 127 21.98 -8.13 18.96
N TYR A 128 20.86 -8.04 18.22
CA TYR A 128 19.80 -9.05 18.24
C TYR A 128 19.99 -10.12 17.14
N PRO A 129 19.33 -11.29 17.25
CA PRO A 129 19.43 -12.35 16.25
C PRO A 129 19.03 -11.88 14.84
N GLU A 130 19.84 -12.20 13.84
CA GLU A 130 19.64 -11.71 12.45
C GLU A 130 18.25 -12.04 11.89
N GLU A 131 17.70 -13.21 12.23
CA GLU A 131 16.39 -13.63 11.74
C GLU A 131 15.26 -12.70 12.20
N VAL A 132 15.21 -12.33 13.49
CA VAL A 132 14.17 -11.44 14.00
C VAL A 132 14.34 -10.04 13.42
N VAL A 133 15.59 -9.59 13.24
CA VAL A 133 15.92 -8.28 12.65
C VAL A 133 15.48 -8.24 11.20
N ALA A 134 15.80 -9.25 10.40
CA ALA A 134 15.38 -9.32 9.00
C ALA A 134 13.86 -9.32 8.85
N MET A 135 13.15 -10.08 9.69
CA MET A 135 11.69 -10.11 9.71
C MET A 135 11.08 -8.74 10.08
N LYS A 136 11.63 -8.09 11.11
CA LYS A 136 11.26 -6.75 11.57
C LYS A 136 11.45 -5.70 10.47
N LEU A 137 12.60 -5.73 9.80
CA LEU A 137 12.92 -4.84 8.69
C LEU A 137 11.98 -5.07 7.50
N ALA A 138 11.61 -6.32 7.19
CA ALA A 138 10.62 -6.60 6.16
C ALA A 138 9.26 -5.95 6.47
N GLY A 139 8.79 -6.04 7.72
CA GLY A 139 7.56 -5.38 8.17
C GLY A 139 7.63 -3.85 8.10
N VAL A 140 8.74 -3.26 8.56
CA VAL A 140 8.93 -1.80 8.54
C VAL A 140 9.07 -1.26 7.11
N ASN A 141 9.67 -2.04 6.21
CA ASN A 141 9.77 -1.72 4.80
C ASN A 141 8.41 -1.79 4.11
N ALA A 142 7.55 -2.75 4.47
CA ALA A 142 6.17 -2.77 4.00
C ALA A 142 5.41 -1.51 4.44
N LEU A 143 5.59 -1.05 5.69
CA LEU A 143 5.02 0.22 6.16
C LEU A 143 5.56 1.42 5.36
N ALA A 144 6.88 1.53 5.23
CA ALA A 144 7.52 2.60 4.49
C ALA A 144 7.01 2.70 3.04
N GLN A 145 6.91 1.56 2.35
CA GLN A 145 6.40 1.51 0.98
C GLN A 145 4.91 1.88 0.91
N THR A 146 4.09 1.38 1.83
CA THR A 146 2.66 1.71 1.89
C THR A 146 2.45 3.22 2.07
N LEU A 147 3.18 3.86 2.99
CA LEU A 147 3.11 5.31 3.20
C LEU A 147 3.53 6.10 1.94
N ARG A 148 4.59 5.67 1.24
CA ARG A 148 5.04 6.31 -0.02
C ARG A 148 4.02 6.16 -1.14
N ARG A 149 3.40 4.98 -1.25
CA ARG A 149 2.37 4.71 -2.26
C ARG A 149 1.12 5.52 -2.01
N TYR A 150 0.59 5.50 -0.78
CA TYR A 150 -0.65 6.21 -0.46
C TYR A 150 -0.48 7.73 -0.51
N THR A 151 0.69 8.27 -0.13
CA THR A 151 0.99 9.69 -0.35
C THR A 151 1.18 10.05 -1.84
N SER A 152 1.57 9.11 -2.69
CA SER A 152 1.67 9.32 -4.14
C SER A 152 0.29 9.25 -4.80
N LEU A 153 -0.53 8.28 -4.40
CA LEU A 153 -1.93 8.17 -4.78
C LEU A 153 -2.71 9.44 -4.39
N ASN A 154 -2.48 9.97 -3.18
CA ASN A 154 -3.09 11.23 -2.76
C ASN A 154 -2.71 12.41 -3.65
N HIS A 155 -1.44 12.51 -4.04
CA HIS A 155 -0.97 13.54 -4.95
C HIS A 155 -1.63 13.42 -6.34
N LEU A 156 -1.72 12.20 -6.89
CA LEU A 156 -2.44 11.94 -8.14
C LEU A 156 -3.93 12.32 -8.03
N ALA A 157 -4.56 12.00 -6.90
CA ALA A 157 -5.95 12.35 -6.64
C ALA A 157 -6.16 13.88 -6.66
N GLN A 158 -5.25 14.66 -6.06
CA GLN A 158 -5.36 16.12 -6.07
C GLN A 158 -5.17 16.70 -7.49
N ALA A 159 -4.21 16.18 -8.25
CA ALA A 159 -4.00 16.60 -9.62
C ALA A 159 -5.22 16.27 -10.52
N ALA A 160 -5.77 15.06 -10.37
CA ALA A 160 -6.96 14.64 -11.10
C ALA A 160 -8.19 15.47 -10.74
N ARG A 161 -8.35 15.83 -9.45
CA ARG A 161 -9.45 16.70 -9.00
C ARG A 161 -9.45 18.04 -9.74
N ALA A 162 -8.28 18.63 -9.97
CA ALA A 162 -8.18 19.88 -10.74
C ALA A 162 -8.63 19.72 -12.21
N VAL A 163 -8.37 18.57 -12.83
CA VAL A 163 -8.85 18.24 -14.18
C VAL A 163 -10.36 18.05 -14.19
N LEU A 164 -10.90 17.27 -13.25
CA LEU A 164 -12.33 16.95 -13.14
C LEU A 164 -13.21 18.12 -12.71
N GLN A 165 -12.61 19.25 -12.28
CA GLN A 165 -13.33 20.49 -12.00
C GLN A 165 -13.31 21.48 -13.18
N ASN A 166 -12.54 21.18 -14.24
CA ASN A 166 -12.40 22.05 -15.39
C ASN A 166 -13.34 21.64 -16.53
N GLN A 167 -14.46 22.36 -16.67
CA GLN A 167 -15.50 22.05 -17.66
C GLN A 167 -14.99 22.01 -19.12
N ASN A 168 -14.08 22.93 -19.48
CA ASN A 168 -13.50 22.96 -20.82
C ASN A 168 -12.64 21.73 -21.08
N GLN A 169 -11.87 21.29 -20.08
CA GLN A 169 -11.09 20.06 -20.19
C GLN A 169 -11.98 18.83 -20.29
N ILE A 170 -13.07 18.76 -19.51
CA ILE A 170 -14.03 17.65 -19.60
C ILE A 170 -14.67 17.58 -20.99
N ALA A 171 -15.10 18.72 -21.54
CA ALA A 171 -15.68 18.77 -22.88
C ALA A 171 -14.68 18.30 -23.95
N GLN A 172 -13.42 18.72 -23.85
CA GLN A 172 -12.35 18.27 -24.74
C GLN A 172 -12.09 16.76 -24.58
N MET A 173 -12.06 16.26 -23.35
CA MET A 173 -11.90 14.83 -23.06
C MET A 173 -13.03 14.00 -23.67
N LEU A 174 -14.28 14.41 -23.55
CA LEU A 174 -15.42 13.73 -24.18
C LEU A 174 -15.32 13.72 -25.71
N SER A 175 -14.94 14.86 -26.31
CA SER A 175 -14.71 14.95 -27.75
C SER A 175 -13.63 13.98 -28.22
N ASP A 176 -12.49 13.92 -27.52
CA ASP A 176 -11.40 13.03 -27.88
C ASP A 176 -11.75 11.56 -27.63
N LEU A 177 -12.44 11.25 -26.53
CA LEU A 177 -12.89 9.89 -26.19
C LEU A 177 -13.87 9.32 -27.22
N ASN A 178 -14.76 10.15 -27.76
CA ASN A 178 -15.69 9.73 -28.82
C ASN A 178 -15.00 9.40 -30.15
N ARG A 179 -13.74 9.79 -30.31
CA ARG A 179 -12.93 9.47 -31.50
C ARG A 179 -12.09 8.21 -31.32
N VAL A 180 -11.99 7.67 -30.11
CA VAL A 180 -11.27 6.43 -29.83
C VAL A 180 -12.00 5.26 -30.50
N ASP A 181 -11.25 4.40 -31.17
CA ASP A 181 -11.79 3.19 -31.81
C ASP A 181 -11.87 2.05 -30.79
N PHE A 182 -12.97 2.04 -30.03
CA PHE A 182 -13.21 1.01 -29.01
C PHE A 182 -13.42 -0.39 -29.61
N HIS A 183 -13.88 -0.49 -30.86
CA HIS A 183 -14.01 -1.76 -31.54
C HIS A 183 -12.64 -2.42 -31.75
N ASN A 184 -11.66 -1.66 -32.23
CA ASN A 184 -10.28 -2.14 -32.37
C ASN A 184 -9.61 -2.42 -31.01
N VAL A 185 -9.90 -1.61 -29.98
CA VAL A 185 -9.44 -1.89 -28.60
C VAL A 185 -9.96 -3.23 -28.12
N GLU A 186 -11.25 -3.51 -28.33
CA GLU A 186 -11.89 -4.77 -27.97
C GLU A 186 -11.35 -5.95 -28.76
N GLU A 187 -11.18 -5.83 -30.08
CA GLU A 187 -10.64 -6.90 -30.93
C GLU A 187 -9.24 -7.32 -30.47
N GLN A 188 -8.35 -6.34 -30.21
CA GLN A 188 -6.99 -6.61 -29.74
C GLN A 188 -6.95 -7.22 -28.33
N ALA A 189 -7.89 -6.84 -27.47
CA ALA A 189 -7.92 -7.32 -26.10
C ALA A 189 -8.70 -8.61 -25.89
N SER A 190 -9.67 -8.93 -26.75
CA SER A 190 -10.52 -10.10 -26.64
C SER A 190 -9.71 -11.40 -26.62
N TRP A 191 -8.73 -11.53 -27.51
CA TRP A 191 -7.84 -12.70 -27.57
C TRP A 191 -6.98 -12.88 -26.31
N VAL A 192 -6.59 -11.78 -25.66
CA VAL A 192 -5.66 -11.80 -24.51
C VAL A 192 -6.40 -11.92 -23.19
N CYS A 193 -7.49 -11.17 -23.02
CA CYS A 193 -8.15 -11.00 -21.74
C CYS A 193 -9.31 -11.97 -21.53
N GLY A 194 -9.98 -12.45 -22.59
CA GLY A 194 -11.14 -13.33 -22.46
C GLY A 194 -12.20 -12.78 -21.50
N CYS A 195 -12.53 -11.49 -21.62
CA CYS A 195 -13.61 -10.85 -20.87
C CYS A 195 -14.98 -11.24 -21.46
N ASP A 196 -16.03 -11.21 -20.63
CA ASP A 196 -17.41 -11.31 -21.13
C ASP A 196 -17.68 -10.19 -22.14
N GLY A 197 -18.35 -10.53 -23.25
CA GLY A 197 -18.53 -9.63 -24.40
C GLY A 197 -19.21 -8.31 -24.06
N ASP A 198 -20.08 -8.27 -23.05
CA ASP A 198 -20.80 -7.05 -22.64
C ASP A 198 -20.07 -6.24 -21.55
N MET A 199 -19.00 -6.77 -20.95
CA MET A 199 -18.32 -6.12 -19.84
C MET A 199 -17.63 -4.84 -20.27
N VAL A 200 -16.81 -4.92 -21.33
CA VAL A 200 -16.00 -3.80 -21.81
C VAL A 200 -16.87 -2.69 -22.41
N PRO A 201 -17.86 -2.98 -23.28
CA PRO A 201 -18.79 -1.96 -23.76
C PRO A 201 -19.55 -1.25 -22.64
N SER A 202 -19.98 -2.02 -21.62
CA SER A 202 -20.67 -1.46 -20.45
C SER A 202 -19.77 -0.51 -19.67
N LEU A 203 -18.50 -0.87 -19.43
CA LEU A 203 -17.55 0.00 -18.73
C LEU A 203 -17.22 1.26 -19.51
N GLU A 204 -17.10 1.16 -20.84
CA GLU A 204 -16.93 2.32 -21.72
C GLU A 204 -18.12 3.28 -21.61
N GLN A 205 -19.34 2.75 -21.72
CA GLN A 205 -20.56 3.54 -21.62
C GLN A 205 -20.67 4.23 -20.26
N ASP A 206 -20.39 3.52 -19.17
CA ASP A 206 -20.41 4.06 -17.82
C ASP A 206 -19.35 5.16 -17.65
N PHE A 207 -18.14 4.96 -18.18
CA PHE A 207 -17.08 5.96 -18.14
C PHE A 207 -17.50 7.24 -18.88
N LYS A 208 -18.05 7.11 -20.09
CA LYS A 208 -18.56 8.25 -20.88
C LYS A 208 -19.66 8.99 -20.14
N ALA A 209 -20.61 8.28 -19.54
CA ALA A 209 -21.69 8.86 -18.77
C ALA A 209 -21.17 9.59 -17.52
N THR A 210 -20.26 8.97 -16.77
CA THR A 210 -19.65 9.55 -15.57
C THR A 210 -18.89 10.84 -15.89
N LEU A 211 -18.14 10.85 -17.00
CA LEU A 211 -17.43 12.04 -17.48
C LEU A 211 -18.40 13.14 -17.96
N ALA A 212 -19.44 12.78 -18.72
CA ALA A 212 -20.44 13.74 -19.23
C ALA A 212 -21.25 14.41 -18.11
N GLN A 213 -21.51 13.68 -17.03
CA GLN A 213 -22.21 14.18 -15.85
C GLN A 213 -21.32 15.05 -14.94
N GLN A 214 -20.04 15.22 -15.27
CA GLN A 214 -19.07 16.01 -14.48
C GLN A 214 -19.00 15.55 -13.03
N GLN A 215 -19.01 14.23 -12.83
CA GLN A 215 -18.96 13.61 -11.51
C GLN A 215 -17.68 14.00 -10.76
N THR A 216 -17.80 14.20 -9.45
CA THR A 216 -16.67 14.49 -8.54
C THR A 216 -15.71 13.30 -8.46
N LEU A 217 -14.50 13.53 -7.96
CA LEU A 217 -13.50 12.46 -7.80
C LEU A 217 -14.01 11.32 -6.91
N GLU A 218 -14.79 11.65 -5.88
CA GLU A 218 -15.39 10.70 -4.96
C GLU A 218 -16.46 9.84 -5.65
N GLN A 219 -17.21 10.41 -6.59
CA GLN A 219 -18.18 9.68 -7.41
C GLN A 219 -17.46 8.78 -8.44
N TRP A 220 -16.33 9.22 -8.99
CA TRP A 220 -15.45 8.35 -9.79
C TRP A 220 -14.89 7.20 -8.97
N ALA A 221 -14.48 7.44 -7.72
CA ALA A 221 -14.01 6.41 -6.82
C ALA A 221 -15.10 5.36 -6.54
N THR A 222 -16.33 5.82 -6.30
CA THR A 222 -17.51 4.94 -6.14
C THR A 222 -17.73 4.07 -7.39
N TRP A 223 -17.58 4.65 -8.59
CA TRP A 223 -17.68 3.88 -9.84
C TRP A 223 -16.58 2.82 -9.93
N LEU A 224 -15.33 3.16 -9.65
CA LEU A 224 -14.20 2.21 -9.65
C LEU A 224 -14.40 1.08 -8.64
N GLU A 225 -14.89 1.39 -7.43
CA GLU A 225 -15.31 0.37 -6.45
C GLU A 225 -16.38 -0.57 -7.01
N GLY A 226 -17.38 -0.02 -7.70
CA GLY A 226 -18.40 -0.80 -8.39
C GLY A 226 -17.84 -1.73 -9.47
N VAL A 227 -16.81 -1.30 -10.21
CA VAL A 227 -16.11 -2.14 -11.20
C VAL A 227 -15.40 -3.31 -10.51
N VAL A 228 -14.63 -3.04 -9.45
CA VAL A 228 -13.93 -4.08 -8.67
C VAL A 228 -14.92 -5.08 -8.11
N ASP A 229 -16.01 -4.60 -7.51
CA ASP A 229 -17.03 -5.45 -6.91
C ASP A 229 -17.74 -6.30 -7.97
N ARG A 230 -18.10 -5.74 -9.13
CA ARG A 230 -18.73 -6.48 -10.24
C ARG A 230 -17.86 -7.66 -10.69
N ILE A 231 -16.55 -7.47 -10.74
CA ILE A 231 -15.60 -8.46 -11.27
C ILE A 231 -15.19 -9.48 -10.19
N LEU A 232 -14.99 -9.06 -8.94
CA LEU A 232 -14.47 -9.93 -7.89
C LEU A 232 -15.57 -10.63 -7.08
N ARG A 233 -16.79 -10.10 -7.04
CA ARG A 233 -17.91 -10.70 -6.29
C ARG A 233 -18.18 -12.18 -6.65
N PRO A 234 -18.14 -12.61 -7.94
CA PRO A 234 -18.31 -14.02 -8.30
C PRO A 234 -17.24 -14.95 -7.72
N HIS A 235 -16.09 -14.41 -7.31
CA HIS A 235 -14.96 -15.18 -6.82
C HIS A 235 -14.84 -15.20 -5.29
N LEU A 236 -15.72 -14.53 -4.53
CA LEU A 236 -15.56 -14.34 -3.08
C LEU A 236 -15.38 -15.65 -2.29
N THR A 237 -16.03 -16.73 -2.71
CA THR A 237 -15.91 -18.05 -2.08
C THR A 237 -14.91 -18.97 -2.78
N SER A 238 -14.24 -18.48 -3.83
CA SER A 238 -13.32 -19.27 -4.64
C SER A 238 -11.93 -19.29 -4.00
N PRO A 239 -11.26 -20.45 -3.94
CA PRO A 239 -9.85 -20.53 -3.53
C PRO A 239 -8.92 -19.76 -4.49
N ARG A 240 -9.41 -19.39 -5.68
CA ARG A 240 -8.67 -18.61 -6.68
C ARG A 240 -8.94 -17.10 -6.61
N PHE A 241 -9.54 -16.59 -5.53
CA PHE A 241 -9.86 -15.16 -5.39
C PHE A 241 -8.64 -14.25 -5.65
N VAL A 242 -7.50 -14.55 -5.01
CA VAL A 242 -6.26 -13.76 -5.17
C VAL A 242 -5.77 -13.79 -6.62
N GLN A 243 -5.85 -14.94 -7.28
CA GLN A 243 -5.48 -15.08 -8.69
C GLN A 243 -6.42 -14.25 -9.59
N ALA A 244 -7.73 -14.32 -9.34
CA ALA A 244 -8.72 -13.53 -10.09
C ALA A 244 -8.50 -12.02 -9.90
N ALA A 245 -8.18 -11.58 -8.68
CA ALA A 245 -7.84 -10.21 -8.35
C ALA A 245 -6.60 -9.70 -9.10
N ARG A 246 -5.53 -10.49 -9.16
CA ARG A 246 -4.33 -10.16 -9.95
C ARG A 246 -4.61 -10.13 -11.45
N HIS A 247 -5.34 -11.12 -11.97
CA HIS A 247 -5.74 -11.14 -13.37
C HIS A 247 -6.61 -9.93 -13.73
N PHE A 248 -7.50 -9.49 -12.82
CA PHE A 248 -8.26 -8.27 -13.02
C PHE A 248 -7.35 -7.05 -13.18
N LEU A 249 -6.36 -6.85 -12.30
CA LEU A 249 -5.41 -5.73 -12.42
C LEU A 249 -4.61 -5.77 -13.74
N LEU A 250 -4.22 -6.96 -14.20
CA LEU A 250 -3.53 -7.13 -15.49
C LEU A 250 -4.45 -6.75 -16.66
N LYS A 251 -5.70 -7.24 -16.66
CA LYS A 251 -6.70 -6.90 -17.69
C LYS A 251 -7.00 -5.41 -17.68
N TRP A 252 -7.25 -4.83 -16.51
CA TRP A 252 -7.45 -3.39 -16.31
C TRP A 252 -6.32 -2.60 -16.96
N SER A 253 -5.07 -2.96 -16.63
CA SER A 253 -3.89 -2.28 -17.14
C SER A 253 -3.71 -2.41 -18.65
N PHE A 254 -4.00 -3.60 -19.18
CA PHE A 254 -3.91 -3.87 -20.61
C PHE A 254 -4.93 -3.06 -21.42
N TYR A 255 -6.23 -3.15 -21.09
CA TYR A 255 -7.30 -2.46 -21.83
C TYR A 255 -7.08 -0.95 -21.91
N SER A 256 -6.87 -0.35 -20.76
CA SER A 256 -6.64 1.10 -20.63
C SER A 256 -5.33 1.56 -21.27
N SER A 257 -4.29 0.72 -21.34
CA SER A 257 -3.09 1.03 -22.12
C SER A 257 -3.36 1.10 -23.62
N LEU A 258 -4.26 0.25 -24.15
CA LEU A 258 -4.70 0.34 -25.55
C LEU A 258 -5.48 1.64 -25.82
N VAL A 259 -6.33 2.06 -24.87
CA VAL A 259 -7.05 3.35 -24.95
C VAL A 259 -6.07 4.52 -24.97
N ILE A 260 -5.09 4.54 -24.05
CA ILE A 260 -4.06 5.58 -24.01
C ILE A 260 -3.23 5.59 -25.29
N ARG A 261 -2.87 4.41 -25.83
CA ARG A 261 -2.15 4.30 -27.10
C ARG A 261 -2.94 4.89 -28.28
N ASP A 262 -4.23 4.60 -28.38
CA ASP A 262 -5.08 5.17 -29.44
C ASP A 262 -5.19 6.71 -29.32
N LEU A 263 -5.36 7.24 -28.10
CA LEU A 263 -5.31 8.69 -27.85
C LEU A 263 -3.97 9.32 -28.26
N THR A 264 -2.85 8.64 -28.00
CA THR A 264 -1.51 9.09 -28.45
C THR A 264 -1.43 9.14 -29.97
N LEU A 265 -1.85 8.07 -30.67
CA LEU A 265 -1.78 7.99 -32.13
C LEU A 265 -2.64 9.05 -32.82
N ARG A 266 -3.72 9.49 -32.16
CA ARG A 266 -4.59 10.58 -32.64
C ARG A 266 -4.10 11.97 -32.27
N SER A 267 -3.01 12.08 -31.50
CA SER A 267 -2.53 13.34 -30.94
C SER A 267 -3.65 14.10 -30.19
N ALA A 268 -4.40 13.38 -29.36
CA ALA A 268 -5.54 13.94 -28.63
C ALA A 268 -5.11 15.13 -27.76
N ALA A 269 -5.84 16.25 -27.86
CA ALA A 269 -5.52 17.46 -27.11
C ALA A 269 -5.64 17.27 -25.60
N SER A 270 -6.55 16.40 -25.17
CA SER A 270 -6.76 16.01 -23.76
C SER A 270 -5.89 14.83 -23.29
N PHE A 271 -4.88 14.40 -24.07
CA PHE A 271 -4.03 13.25 -23.74
C PHE A 271 -3.46 13.34 -22.31
N GLY A 272 -2.93 14.50 -21.92
CA GLY A 272 -2.35 14.69 -20.58
C GLY A 272 -3.35 14.43 -19.45
N SER A 273 -4.61 14.81 -19.63
CA SER A 273 -5.70 14.57 -18.68
C SER A 273 -6.06 13.09 -18.56
N PHE A 274 -6.17 12.39 -19.71
CA PHE A 274 -6.39 10.93 -19.71
C PHE A 274 -5.23 10.16 -19.13
N HIS A 275 -3.99 10.57 -19.41
CA HIS A 275 -2.80 9.96 -18.84
C HIS A 275 -2.75 10.14 -17.32
N LEU A 276 -3.10 11.32 -16.81
CA LEU A 276 -3.20 11.56 -15.36
C LEU A 276 -4.30 10.69 -14.71
N LEU A 277 -5.49 10.61 -15.30
CA LEU A 277 -6.55 9.74 -14.80
C LEU A 277 -6.14 8.26 -14.84
N ARG A 278 -5.44 7.83 -15.89
CA ARG A 278 -4.88 6.48 -16.01
C ARG A 278 -3.96 6.15 -14.84
N LEU A 279 -2.98 7.02 -14.55
CA LEU A 279 -2.05 6.85 -13.42
C LEU A 279 -2.79 6.77 -12.08
N LEU A 280 -3.77 7.67 -11.87
CA LEU A 280 -4.60 7.63 -10.66
C LEU A 280 -5.37 6.31 -10.55
N TYR A 281 -6.05 5.90 -11.62
CA TYR A 281 -6.94 4.73 -11.55
C TYR A 281 -6.17 3.43 -11.43
N ASP A 282 -4.96 3.32 -11.98
CA ASP A 282 -4.08 2.17 -11.70
C ASP A 282 -3.77 2.03 -10.21
N GLU A 283 -3.29 3.11 -9.60
CA GLU A 283 -2.94 3.08 -8.17
C GLU A 283 -4.19 2.88 -7.30
N TYR A 284 -5.32 3.48 -7.68
CA TYR A 284 -6.57 3.32 -6.93
C TYR A 284 -7.19 1.93 -7.10
N MET A 285 -7.18 1.35 -8.30
CA MET A 285 -7.62 -0.04 -8.52
C MET A 285 -6.75 -1.01 -7.74
N PHE A 286 -5.43 -0.81 -7.72
CA PHE A 286 -4.55 -1.60 -6.87
C PHE A 286 -4.93 -1.47 -5.40
N TYR A 287 -5.13 -0.23 -4.91
CA TYR A 287 -5.55 0.04 -3.53
C TYR A 287 -6.85 -0.69 -3.18
N LEU A 288 -7.88 -0.61 -4.03
CA LEU A 288 -9.16 -1.29 -3.82
C LEU A 288 -9.01 -2.82 -3.81
N VAL A 289 -8.26 -3.37 -4.77
CA VAL A 289 -8.03 -4.82 -4.88
C VAL A 289 -7.25 -5.33 -3.67
N GLU A 290 -6.22 -4.62 -3.22
CA GLU A 290 -5.46 -4.92 -2.00
C GLU A 290 -6.40 -5.04 -0.79
N HIS A 291 -7.30 -4.07 -0.60
CA HIS A 291 -8.26 -4.09 0.50
C HIS A 291 -9.28 -5.23 0.38
N ARG A 292 -9.74 -5.55 -0.83
CA ARG A 292 -10.64 -6.69 -1.06
C ARG A 292 -9.95 -8.02 -0.76
N VAL A 293 -8.69 -8.19 -1.18
CA VAL A 293 -7.89 -9.38 -0.85
C VAL A 293 -7.69 -9.51 0.66
N ALA A 294 -7.34 -8.41 1.34
CA ALA A 294 -7.23 -8.36 2.79
C ALA A 294 -8.52 -8.83 3.48
N GLN A 295 -9.67 -8.30 3.07
CA GLN A 295 -10.99 -8.65 3.62
C GLN A 295 -11.31 -10.14 3.46
N VAL A 296 -11.07 -10.72 2.29
CA VAL A 296 -11.38 -12.14 2.01
C VAL A 296 -10.42 -13.10 2.70
N THR A 297 -9.14 -12.74 2.80
CA THR A 297 -8.10 -13.61 3.38
C THR A 297 -7.91 -13.45 4.88
N GLY A 298 -8.53 -12.42 5.49
CA GLY A 298 -8.40 -12.13 6.92
C GLY A 298 -7.03 -11.60 7.34
N ILE A 299 -6.20 -11.16 6.38
CA ILE A 299 -4.93 -10.49 6.65
C ILE A 299 -5.10 -8.98 6.50
N VAL A 300 -4.27 -8.20 7.17
CA VAL A 300 -4.29 -6.74 7.02
C VAL A 300 -3.75 -6.31 5.64
N PRO A 301 -4.27 -5.22 5.03
CA PRO A 301 -3.84 -4.74 3.70
C PRO A 301 -2.32 -4.66 3.52
N ILE A 302 -1.60 -4.08 4.47
CA ILE A 302 -0.13 -3.98 4.46
C ILE A 302 0.59 -5.34 4.35
N ALA A 303 -0.04 -6.43 4.83
CA ALA A 303 0.52 -7.78 4.77
C ALA A 303 0.19 -8.51 3.48
N VAL A 304 -0.74 -8.00 2.65
CA VAL A 304 -1.12 -8.61 1.37
C VAL A 304 0.07 -8.65 0.43
N ILE A 305 0.79 -7.54 0.25
CA ILE A 305 1.96 -7.48 -0.64
C ILE A 305 3.12 -8.34 -0.12
N GLY A 306 3.34 -8.36 1.20
CA GLY A 306 4.44 -9.11 1.83
C GLY A 306 4.27 -10.63 1.80
N LYS A 307 3.04 -11.15 1.92
CA LYS A 307 2.78 -12.59 1.79
C LYS A 307 2.89 -13.07 0.34
N VAL A 308 2.47 -12.23 -0.61
CA VAL A 308 2.50 -12.57 -2.04
C VAL A 308 3.92 -12.78 -2.57
N GLN A 309 4.93 -12.10 -2.03
CA GLN A 309 6.33 -12.31 -2.43
C GLN A 309 6.92 -13.64 -1.92
N ASN A 310 6.40 -14.21 -0.84
CA ASN A 310 6.93 -15.47 -0.27
C ASN A 310 6.25 -16.72 -0.85
N ASP A 311 5.00 -16.62 -1.30
CA ASP A 311 4.28 -17.75 -1.91
C ASP A 311 4.27 -17.73 -3.45
N ASP A 312 4.61 -16.60 -4.08
CA ASP A 312 4.65 -16.45 -5.55
C ASP A 312 5.89 -15.64 -6.00
N ILE A 313 7.09 -16.21 -5.84
CA ILE A 313 8.19 -15.82 -6.73
C ILE A 313 7.74 -16.21 -8.15
N VAL A 314 7.94 -15.27 -9.08
CA VAL A 314 7.54 -15.30 -10.51
C VAL A 314 6.15 -14.70 -10.76
N PHE A 315 6.05 -13.36 -10.82
CA PHE A 315 5.70 -12.59 -12.04
C PHE A 315 5.46 -11.10 -11.69
N CYS A 316 6.21 -10.23 -12.39
CA CYS A 316 6.04 -8.76 -12.49
C CYS A 316 6.39 -7.87 -11.29
N THR A 317 7.69 -7.78 -10.97
CA THR A 317 8.29 -6.47 -10.67
C THR A 317 8.60 -5.75 -11.98
N CYS A 318 7.63 -5.04 -12.56
CA CYS A 318 7.93 -3.95 -13.49
C CYS A 318 7.83 -2.64 -12.70
N SER A 319 8.86 -2.36 -11.90
CA SER A 319 9.20 -0.98 -11.60
C SER A 319 9.96 -0.45 -12.81
N ILE A 320 9.40 0.58 -13.43
CA ILE A 320 10.05 1.41 -14.42
C ILE A 320 11.22 2.10 -13.70
N ASP A 321 12.42 1.56 -13.83
CA ASP A 321 13.64 2.31 -13.59
C ASP A 321 14.09 2.93 -14.92
N ILE A 322 13.75 4.21 -15.07
CA ILE A 322 14.45 5.09 -15.99
C ILE A 322 15.82 5.34 -15.38
N THR A 323 16.84 4.65 -15.87
CA THR A 323 18.20 5.17 -15.80
C THR A 323 18.86 5.00 -17.15
N TYR A 324 18.86 6.10 -17.90
CA TYR A 324 19.81 6.33 -18.97
C TYR A 324 21.23 6.14 -18.43
N HIS A 325 22.02 5.29 -19.07
CA HIS A 325 23.38 5.66 -19.40
C HIS A 325 23.76 5.13 -20.78
N CYS A 326 23.92 6.11 -21.67
CA CYS A 326 24.61 6.00 -22.94
C CYS A 326 26.08 5.57 -22.78
N ASN A 327 26.53 4.84 -23.80
CA ASN A 327 27.82 4.89 -24.50
C ASN A 327 28.80 3.75 -24.26
N LEU A 328 29.11 3.11 -25.41
CA LEU A 328 30.32 2.38 -25.80
C LEU A 328 30.57 1.03 -25.12
#